data_AF-A0A2E9R2D8-F1
#
_entry.id   AF-A0A2E9R2D8-F1
#
_cell.length_a   1.000
_cell.length_b   1.000
_cell.length_c   1.000
_cell.angle_alpha   90.00
_cell.angle_beta   90.00
_cell.angle_gamma   90.00
#
_symmetry.space_group_name_H-M   'P 1'
#
loop_
_entity.id
_entity.type
_entity.pdbx_description
1 polymer ?
#
loop_
_entity_poly.entity_id
_entity_poly.type
_entity_poly.pdbx_seq_one_letter_code
_entity_poly.pdbx_strand_id
1 'polypeptide(L)'
;MPQRSILISIVCLSVLVYPLTSTYSAPTHKELSYKHTKQKKKKKWSLKKELRRLRKGLYSMTKRAQTYLLDDLDQVKFKVLVDLYPENKPPVGYALIYVSTISPLRRLGFKENDVILSVNGYKVNSMLRAMAVYYKLRYKTYYAVRILRKGKVHSIRVKVLSRRKGIRVIQADKLATVEAGQIQK
;
A
#
# COMPACT_ATOMS: atom_id res chain seq x y z
N MET A 1 45.93 23.04 -26.37
CA MET A 1 45.25 24.15 -27.08
C MET A 1 44.94 23.69 -28.50
N PRO A 2 43.92 24.22 -29.20
CA PRO A 2 42.65 24.85 -28.80
C PRO A 2 41.47 24.03 -29.43
N GLN A 3 40.16 24.29 -29.36
CA GLN A 3 39.30 25.49 -29.49
C GLN A 3 37.96 25.12 -28.80
N ARG A 4 37.42 25.90 -27.86
CA ARG A 4 36.61 27.12 -28.01
C ARG A 4 35.38 26.98 -28.94
N SER A 5 34.21 26.89 -28.32
CA SER A 5 32.91 27.35 -28.82
C SER A 5 32.11 27.73 -27.57
N ILE A 6 32.09 28.96 -27.03
CA ILE A 6 31.59 30.25 -27.55
C ILE A 6 30.12 30.19 -28.00
N LEU A 7 29.26 30.62 -27.05
CA LEU A 7 28.14 31.56 -27.17
C LEU A 7 27.11 31.36 -28.30
N ILE A 8 25.89 30.97 -27.89
CA ILE A 8 24.64 31.59 -28.37
C ILE A 8 23.83 31.85 -27.09
N SER A 9 23.89 33.07 -26.55
CA SER A 9 23.06 34.22 -26.90
C SER A 9 21.57 34.05 -26.60
N ILE A 10 21.15 34.81 -25.58
CA ILE A 10 20.05 35.78 -25.67
C ILE A 10 18.68 35.20 -26.05
N VAL A 11 17.89 34.80 -25.04
CA VAL A 11 16.47 35.17 -24.83
C VAL A 11 16.22 34.77 -23.36
N CYS A 12 16.12 35.67 -22.38
CA CYS A 12 14.85 36.28 -22.03
C CYS A 12 15.14 37.32 -20.92
N LEU A 13 15.72 38.45 -21.35
CA LEU A 13 15.89 39.65 -20.53
C LEU A 13 14.72 40.57 -20.86
N SER A 14 13.51 40.23 -20.39
CA SER A 14 12.33 41.07 -20.62
C SER A 14 11.18 40.77 -19.64
N VAL A 15 11.38 41.02 -18.36
CA VAL A 15 10.29 41.50 -17.47
C VAL A 15 10.89 42.49 -16.47
N LEU A 16 11.17 43.69 -16.96
CA LEU A 16 11.42 44.87 -16.15
C LEU A 16 10.12 45.68 -16.12
N VAL A 17 9.85 46.26 -14.94
CA VAL A 17 8.93 47.37 -14.68
C VAL A 17 7.44 47.00 -14.47
N TYR A 18 7.09 46.71 -13.21
CA TYR A 18 5.79 47.13 -12.67
C TYR A 18 6.04 48.15 -11.54
N PRO A 19 5.50 49.37 -11.63
CA PRO A 19 5.58 50.35 -10.56
C PRO A 19 4.67 49.92 -9.40
N LEU A 20 5.27 49.74 -8.23
CA LEU A 20 4.59 49.52 -6.96
C LEU A 20 4.01 50.86 -6.46
N THR A 21 2.76 51.13 -6.80
CA THR A 21 1.95 52.14 -6.09
C THR A 21 0.59 51.54 -5.74
N SER A 22 0.61 50.50 -4.89
CA SER A 22 -0.58 50.10 -4.15
C SER A 22 -0.76 51.06 -2.99
N THR A 23 -1.66 52.04 -3.14
CA THR A 23 -2.16 52.85 -2.03
C THR A 23 -2.83 51.92 -1.02
N TYR A 24 -2.12 51.69 0.08
CA TYR A 24 -2.56 50.87 1.20
C TYR A 24 -3.62 51.67 1.97
N SER A 25 -4.90 51.50 1.63
CA SER A 25 -5.99 51.97 2.49
C SER A 25 -6.09 51.04 3.68
N ALA A 26 -5.85 51.59 4.88
CA ALA A 26 -5.94 50.83 6.12
C ALA A 26 -7.38 50.33 6.31
N PRO A 27 -7.62 49.01 6.39
CA PRO A 27 -8.94 48.51 6.73
C PRO A 27 -9.26 48.92 8.17
N THR A 28 -10.30 49.72 8.32
CA THR A 28 -10.86 50.09 9.62
C THR A 28 -11.26 48.83 10.39
N HIS A 29 -10.75 48.71 11.61
CA HIS A 29 -11.00 47.62 12.55
C HIS A 29 -12.49 47.47 12.85
N LYS A 30 -13.22 46.74 12.00
CA LYS A 30 -14.47 46.08 12.42
C LYS A 30 -14.07 44.75 13.03
N GLU A 31 -14.17 44.73 14.35
CA GLU A 31 -14.01 43.59 15.25
C GLU A 31 -14.85 42.40 14.76
N LEU A 32 -14.27 41.57 13.90
CA LEU A 32 -14.83 40.27 13.57
C LEU A 32 -14.58 39.38 14.79
N SER A 33 -15.57 39.36 15.70
CA SER A 33 -15.72 38.38 16.77
C SER A 33 -15.60 36.97 16.18
N TYR A 34 -14.38 36.44 16.19
CA TYR A 34 -14.05 35.16 15.59
C TYR A 34 -14.57 34.06 16.53
N LYS A 35 -15.77 33.56 16.25
CA LYS A 35 -16.34 32.42 16.96
C LYS A 35 -15.39 31.23 16.81
N HIS A 36 -14.65 30.91 17.87
CA HIS A 36 -13.83 29.71 18.00
C HIS A 36 -14.71 28.46 17.86
N THR A 37 -14.93 28.06 16.62
CA THR A 37 -15.63 26.81 16.32
C THR A 37 -14.65 25.70 16.63
N LYS A 38 -14.86 24.97 17.74
CA LYS A 38 -14.03 23.84 18.17
C LYS A 38 -13.94 22.81 17.04
N GLN A 39 -12.89 22.89 16.23
CA GLN A 39 -12.62 21.90 15.19
C GLN A 39 -12.35 20.56 15.88
N LYS A 40 -13.32 19.64 15.80
CA LYS A 40 -13.15 18.25 16.24
C LYS A 40 -11.98 17.66 15.45
N LYS A 41 -10.82 17.48 16.08
CA LYS A 41 -9.62 16.87 15.48
C LYS A 41 -10.02 15.54 14.84
N LYS A 42 -10.02 15.49 13.50
CA LYS A 42 -10.34 14.27 12.75
C LYS A 42 -9.34 13.19 13.17
N LYS A 43 -9.85 12.06 13.65
CA LYS A 43 -9.04 10.93 14.16
C LYS A 43 -8.04 10.50 13.08
N LYS A 44 -6.75 10.68 13.33
CA LYS A 44 -5.67 10.35 12.38
C LYS A 44 -5.78 8.87 11.98
N TRP A 45 -5.84 8.63 10.68
CA TRP A 45 -5.89 7.27 10.13
C TRP A 45 -4.60 6.51 10.48
N SER A 46 -4.72 5.21 10.77
CA SER A 46 -3.58 4.37 11.14
C SER A 46 -3.72 2.97 10.57
N LEU A 47 -2.72 2.57 9.77
CA LEU A 47 -2.63 1.24 9.14
C LEU A 47 -2.73 0.09 10.14
N LYS A 48 -2.21 0.27 11.37
CA LYS A 48 -2.26 -0.73 12.46
C LYS A 48 -3.69 -1.13 12.84
N LYS A 49 -4.67 -0.24 12.65
CA LYS A 49 -6.09 -0.53 12.97
C LYS A 49 -6.81 -1.24 11.82
N GLU A 50 -6.32 -1.05 10.60
CA GLU A 50 -6.95 -1.54 9.38
C GLU A 50 -6.46 -2.95 8.99
N LEU A 51 -5.26 -3.37 9.44
CA LEU A 51 -4.75 -4.73 9.28
C LEU A 51 -4.79 -5.47 10.62
N ARG A 52 -5.37 -6.67 10.63
CA ARG A 52 -5.42 -7.53 11.82
C ARG A 52 -5.02 -8.94 11.46
N ARG A 53 -4.16 -9.54 12.28
CA ARG A 53 -3.89 -10.97 12.23
C ARG A 53 -5.03 -11.70 12.95
N LEU A 54 -5.65 -12.66 12.28
CA LEU A 54 -6.71 -13.48 12.86
C LEU A 54 -6.10 -14.72 13.51
N ARG A 55 -5.29 -15.46 12.75
CA ARG A 55 -4.51 -16.61 13.24
C ARG A 55 -3.20 -16.75 12.44
N LYS A 56 -2.39 -17.77 12.71
CA LYS A 56 -1.15 -18.01 11.94
C LYS A 56 -1.49 -18.23 10.46
N GLY A 57 -0.90 -17.41 9.58
CA GLY A 57 -1.13 -17.50 8.13
C GLY A 57 -2.49 -16.95 7.66
N LEU A 58 -3.34 -16.41 8.54
CA LEU A 58 -4.63 -15.82 8.18
C LEU A 58 -4.77 -14.40 8.75
N TYR A 59 -5.06 -13.47 7.85
CA TYR A 59 -5.12 -12.04 8.14
C TYR A 59 -6.42 -11.45 7.59
N SER A 60 -6.77 -10.29 8.12
CA SER A 60 -7.83 -9.45 7.60
C SER A 60 -7.29 -8.03 7.36
N MET A 61 -7.80 -7.39 6.32
CA MET A 61 -7.57 -5.98 6.07
C MET A 61 -8.85 -5.29 5.65
N THR A 62 -8.98 -3.98 5.85
CA THR A 62 -10.13 -3.24 5.29
C THR A 62 -9.89 -2.88 3.83
N LYS A 63 -10.97 -2.59 3.09
CA LYS A 63 -10.87 -2.08 1.70
C LYS A 63 -9.97 -0.85 1.59
N ARG A 64 -9.98 0.03 2.61
CA ARG A 64 -9.11 1.21 2.67
C ARG A 64 -7.62 0.84 2.75
N ALA A 65 -7.27 -0.19 3.52
CA ALA A 65 -5.90 -0.69 3.57
C ALA A 65 -5.47 -1.36 2.25
N GLN A 66 -6.38 -2.06 1.58
CA GLN A 66 -6.12 -2.62 0.25
C GLN A 66 -5.82 -1.52 -0.78
N THR A 67 -6.64 -0.46 -0.82
CA THR A 67 -6.41 0.73 -1.67
C THR A 67 -5.07 1.37 -1.36
N TYR A 68 -4.75 1.59 -0.08
CA TYR A 68 -3.44 2.12 0.32
C TYR A 68 -2.27 1.24 -0.14
N LEU A 69 -2.46 -0.07 -0.24
CA LEU A 69 -1.45 -1.03 -0.67
C LEU A 69 -1.27 -1.13 -2.19
N LEU A 70 -2.35 -0.99 -2.96
CA LEU A 70 -2.39 -1.27 -4.40
C LEU A 70 -2.52 -0.02 -5.28
N ASP A 71 -2.84 1.13 -4.68
CA ASP A 71 -3.05 2.36 -5.44
C ASP A 71 -1.99 3.42 -5.10
N ASP A 72 -1.36 3.32 -3.92
CA ASP A 72 -0.30 4.24 -3.48
C ASP A 72 1.07 3.54 -3.51
N LEU A 73 1.58 3.32 -4.73
CA LEU A 73 2.86 2.63 -4.97
C LEU A 73 4.05 3.37 -4.36
N ASP A 74 4.03 4.70 -4.36
CA ASP A 74 5.12 5.53 -3.81
C ASP A 74 5.32 5.29 -2.32
N GLN A 75 4.22 5.10 -1.58
CA GLN A 75 4.27 4.74 -0.17
C GLN A 75 4.80 3.33 0.09
N VAL A 76 4.77 2.43 -0.89
CA VAL A 76 5.19 1.03 -0.76
C VAL A 76 6.61 0.82 -1.30
N LYS A 77 7.02 1.56 -2.33
CA LYS A 77 8.28 1.40 -3.08
C LYS A 77 9.52 1.37 -2.19
N PHE A 78 9.57 2.20 -1.15
CA PHE A 78 10.72 2.27 -0.23
C PHE A 78 10.62 1.34 0.98
N LYS A 79 9.51 0.61 1.11
CA LYS A 79 9.26 -0.27 2.28
C LYS A 79 9.60 -1.72 2.00
N VAL A 80 9.78 -2.09 0.74
CA VAL A 80 9.99 -3.48 0.30
C VAL A 80 10.95 -3.49 -0.89
N LEU A 81 12.02 -4.29 -0.79
CA LEU A 81 12.90 -4.58 -1.91
C LEU A 81 12.64 -6.01 -2.39
N VAL A 82 12.50 -6.18 -3.69
CA VAL A 82 12.13 -7.43 -4.33
C VAL A 82 13.09 -7.71 -5.48
N ASP A 83 13.48 -8.96 -5.66
CA ASP A 83 14.28 -9.42 -6.78
C ASP A 83 13.77 -10.75 -7.32
N LEU A 84 14.15 -11.11 -8.54
CA LEU A 84 13.83 -12.41 -9.12
C LEU A 84 14.57 -13.52 -8.37
N TYR A 85 13.88 -14.62 -8.12
CA TYR A 85 14.49 -15.80 -7.50
C TYR A 85 14.78 -16.86 -8.58
N PRO A 86 16.05 -17.00 -9.01
CA PRO A 86 16.45 -18.03 -9.95
C PRO A 86 16.59 -19.37 -9.22
N GLU A 87 15.76 -20.33 -9.58
CA GLU A 87 15.93 -21.72 -9.15
C GLU A 87 15.77 -22.58 -10.40
N ASN A 88 16.87 -23.17 -10.86
CA ASN A 88 16.93 -24.08 -12.02
C ASN A 88 16.41 -23.54 -13.38
N LYS A 89 16.49 -22.22 -13.63
CA LYS A 89 16.14 -21.51 -14.90
C LYS A 89 14.96 -22.15 -15.68
N PRO A 90 13.74 -21.57 -15.69
CA PRO A 90 13.38 -20.16 -15.49
C PRO A 90 13.22 -19.76 -14.01
N PRO A 91 13.19 -18.44 -13.67
CA PRO A 91 12.90 -18.01 -12.30
C PRO A 91 11.58 -18.59 -11.81
N VAL A 92 11.52 -18.92 -10.52
CA VAL A 92 10.34 -19.56 -9.91
C VAL A 92 9.39 -18.53 -9.30
N GLY A 93 9.91 -17.37 -8.90
CA GLY A 93 9.14 -16.31 -8.27
C GLY A 93 9.97 -15.08 -7.92
N TYR A 94 9.52 -14.34 -6.92
CA TYR A 94 10.13 -13.10 -6.45
C TYR A 94 10.55 -13.21 -4.98
N ALA A 95 11.84 -13.04 -4.70
CA ALA A 95 12.40 -12.99 -3.36
C ALA A 95 12.21 -11.62 -2.72
N LEU A 96 11.77 -11.58 -1.47
CA LEU A 96 11.71 -10.38 -0.64
C LEU A 96 13.08 -10.16 0.02
N ILE A 97 13.95 -9.38 -0.63
CA ILE A 97 15.29 -9.06 -0.10
C ILE A 97 15.17 -8.27 1.20
N TYR A 98 14.29 -7.27 1.21
CA TYR A 98 14.10 -6.40 2.36
C TYR A 98 12.61 -6.14 2.60
N VAL A 99 12.19 -6.19 3.87
CA VAL A 99 10.82 -5.90 4.28
C VAL A 99 10.85 -5.03 5.53
N SER A 100 10.62 -3.73 5.34
CA SER A 100 10.62 -2.74 6.43
C SER A 100 9.65 -3.13 7.56
N THR A 101 10.03 -2.83 8.80
CA THR A 101 9.24 -3.11 10.01
C THR A 101 7.89 -2.41 10.02
N ILE A 102 7.81 -1.23 9.40
CA ILE A 102 6.56 -0.46 9.26
C ILE A 102 5.75 -0.88 8.04
N SER A 103 6.26 -1.78 7.19
CA SER A 103 5.57 -2.18 5.97
C SER A 103 4.27 -2.95 6.28
N PRO A 104 3.21 -2.73 5.48
CA PRO A 104 2.02 -3.56 5.54
C PRO A 104 2.31 -5.05 5.25
N LEU A 105 3.29 -5.39 4.41
CA LEU A 105 3.68 -6.79 4.17
C LEU A 105 4.19 -7.48 5.44
N ARG A 106 5.03 -6.81 6.24
CA ARG A 106 5.49 -7.35 7.55
C ARG A 106 4.31 -7.68 8.46
N ARG A 107 3.29 -6.82 8.46
CA ARG A 107 2.05 -7.00 9.25
C ARG A 107 1.18 -8.15 8.75
N LEU A 108 1.25 -8.46 7.45
CA LEU A 108 0.64 -9.65 6.84
C LEU A 108 1.50 -10.92 7.02
N GLY A 109 2.60 -10.83 7.77
CA GLY A 109 3.44 -11.97 8.13
C GLY A 109 4.46 -12.38 7.06
N PHE A 110 4.68 -11.55 6.05
CA PHE A 110 5.84 -11.67 5.18
C PHE A 110 7.12 -11.33 5.95
N LYS A 111 8.21 -11.97 5.55
CA LYS A 111 9.53 -11.82 6.12
C LYS A 111 10.55 -11.64 5.00
N GLU A 112 11.71 -11.14 5.36
CA GLU A 112 12.89 -11.20 4.51
C GLU A 112 13.19 -12.65 4.12
N ASN A 113 13.71 -12.83 2.91
CA ASN A 113 14.02 -14.11 2.28
C ASN A 113 12.81 -15.02 2.03
N ASP A 114 11.58 -14.48 2.11
CA ASP A 114 10.42 -15.17 1.55
C ASP A 114 10.47 -15.08 0.02
N VAL A 115 10.18 -16.18 -0.67
CA VAL A 115 9.99 -16.18 -2.13
C VAL A 115 8.51 -16.31 -2.44
N ILE A 116 7.94 -15.32 -3.12
CA ILE A 116 6.56 -15.35 -3.58
C ILE A 116 6.48 -16.21 -4.85
N LEU A 117 5.76 -17.32 -4.76
CA LEU A 117 5.61 -18.29 -5.86
C LEU A 117 4.34 -18.01 -6.68
N SER A 118 3.24 -17.72 -5.99
CA SER A 118 1.94 -17.47 -6.62
C SER A 118 1.03 -16.64 -5.76
N VAL A 119 0.11 -15.92 -6.39
CA VAL A 119 -0.97 -15.17 -5.73
C VAL A 119 -2.29 -15.59 -6.34
N ASN A 120 -3.24 -16.02 -5.53
CA ASN A 120 -4.55 -16.52 -5.95
C ASN A 120 -4.45 -17.64 -7.00
N GLY A 121 -3.44 -18.51 -6.89
CA GLY A 121 -3.17 -19.59 -7.84
C GLY A 121 -2.41 -19.15 -9.10
N TYR A 122 -2.27 -17.86 -9.37
CA TYR A 122 -1.50 -17.36 -10.50
C TYR A 122 -0.01 -17.30 -10.17
N LYS A 123 0.83 -17.96 -10.98
CA LYS A 123 2.29 -17.89 -10.86
C LYS A 123 2.78 -16.47 -11.14
N VAL A 124 3.76 -16.02 -10.36
CA VAL A 124 4.38 -14.69 -10.50
C VAL A 124 5.85 -14.83 -10.91
N ASN A 125 6.13 -15.71 -11.87
CA ASN A 125 7.50 -16.04 -12.26
C ASN A 125 8.09 -15.13 -13.37
N SER A 126 7.38 -14.07 -13.75
CA SER A 126 7.86 -13.06 -14.68
C SER A 126 7.21 -11.71 -14.38
N MET A 127 7.84 -10.62 -14.83
CA MET A 127 7.34 -9.25 -14.60
C MET A 127 5.95 -9.07 -15.21
N LEU A 128 5.74 -9.52 -16.45
CA LEU A 128 4.45 -9.44 -17.14
C LEU A 128 3.35 -10.19 -16.36
N ARG A 129 3.65 -11.39 -15.85
CA ARG A 129 2.69 -12.17 -15.05
C ARG A 129 2.42 -11.51 -13.70
N ALA A 130 3.44 -10.98 -13.04
CA ALA A 130 3.29 -10.26 -11.77
C ALA A 130 2.41 -9.01 -11.94
N MET A 131 2.61 -8.24 -13.00
CA MET A 131 1.76 -7.08 -13.33
C MET A 131 0.33 -7.51 -13.63
N ALA A 132 0.12 -8.53 -14.46
CA ALA A 132 -1.22 -9.05 -14.76
C ALA A 132 -1.96 -9.51 -13.50
N VAL A 133 -1.26 -10.17 -12.57
CA VAL A 133 -1.79 -10.54 -11.27
C VAL A 133 -2.14 -9.30 -10.46
N TYR A 134 -1.22 -8.33 -10.34
CA TYR A 134 -1.42 -7.09 -9.60
C TYR A 134 -2.70 -6.35 -9.99
N TYR A 135 -2.97 -6.17 -11.29
CA TYR A 135 -4.19 -5.53 -11.76
C TYR A 135 -5.46 -6.28 -11.34
N LYS A 136 -5.42 -7.62 -11.34
CA LYS A 136 -6.55 -8.45 -10.89
C LYS A 136 -6.79 -8.33 -9.38
N LEU A 137 -5.79 -8.01 -8.56
CA LEU A 137 -5.92 -7.95 -7.10
C LEU A 137 -6.78 -6.79 -6.60
N ARG A 138 -6.90 -5.70 -7.36
CA ARG A 138 -7.64 -4.48 -6.94
C ARG A 138 -9.11 -4.73 -6.61
N TYR A 139 -9.73 -5.71 -7.28
CA TYR A 139 -11.15 -6.01 -7.15
C TYR A 139 -11.44 -7.25 -6.30
N LYS A 140 -10.40 -7.98 -5.87
CA LYS A 140 -10.58 -9.19 -5.07
C LYS A 140 -10.83 -8.85 -3.61
N THR A 141 -11.69 -9.65 -2.98
CA THR A 141 -12.00 -9.61 -1.54
C THR A 141 -11.17 -10.61 -0.74
N TYR A 142 -10.36 -11.42 -1.42
CA TYR A 142 -9.56 -12.47 -0.82
C TYR A 142 -8.24 -12.67 -1.57
N TYR A 143 -7.19 -12.94 -0.79
CA TYR A 143 -5.85 -13.20 -1.25
C TYR A 143 -5.31 -14.50 -0.65
N ALA A 144 -4.78 -15.37 -1.48
CA ALA A 144 -4.03 -16.56 -1.09
C ALA A 144 -2.65 -16.51 -1.75
N VAL A 145 -1.63 -16.19 -0.97
CA VAL A 145 -0.26 -16.10 -1.44
C VAL A 145 0.48 -17.37 -1.03
N ARG A 146 1.11 -18.06 -1.97
CA ARG A 146 2.04 -19.15 -1.68
C ARG A 146 3.45 -18.58 -1.66
N ILE A 147 4.16 -18.85 -0.57
CA ILE A 147 5.54 -18.43 -0.38
C ILE A 147 6.42 -19.65 -0.10
N LEU A 148 7.68 -19.58 -0.49
CA LEU A 148 8.75 -20.46 0.00
C LEU A 148 9.46 -19.75 1.14
N ARG A 149 9.61 -20.41 2.28
CA ARG A 149 10.36 -19.91 3.44
C ARG A 149 11.17 -21.05 4.03
N LYS A 150 12.49 -20.89 4.08
CA LYS A 150 13.41 -21.93 4.59
C LYS A 150 13.17 -23.30 3.92
N GLY A 151 13.02 -23.30 2.59
CA GLY A 151 12.75 -24.51 1.80
C GLY A 151 11.35 -25.11 1.93
N LYS A 152 10.46 -24.54 2.77
CA LYS A 152 9.09 -25.04 2.97
C LYS A 152 8.07 -24.08 2.36
N VAL A 153 7.06 -24.64 1.71
CA VAL A 153 5.98 -23.84 1.13
C VAL A 153 4.95 -23.51 2.20
N HIS A 154 4.63 -22.23 2.35
CA HIS A 154 3.58 -21.73 3.24
C HIS A 154 2.50 -20.98 2.46
N SER A 155 1.30 -20.90 3.04
CA SER A 155 0.21 -20.10 2.50
C SER A 155 -0.12 -18.95 3.45
N ILE A 156 -0.14 -17.73 2.92
CA ILE A 156 -0.64 -16.53 3.60
C ILE A 156 -1.99 -16.19 2.97
N ARG A 157 -3.04 -16.20 3.80
CA ARG A 157 -4.41 -15.91 3.41
C ARG A 157 -4.83 -14.57 3.99
N VAL A 158 -5.42 -13.69 3.17
CA VAL A 158 -5.86 -12.37 3.60
C VAL A 158 -7.27 -12.10 3.11
N LYS A 159 -8.18 -11.77 4.05
CA LYS A 159 -9.57 -11.40 3.76
C LYS A 159 -9.71 -9.89 3.77
N VAL A 160 -10.28 -9.33 2.70
CA VAL A 160 -10.63 -7.90 2.63
C VAL A 160 -12.05 -7.72 3.14
N LEU A 161 -12.19 -6.90 4.18
CA LEU A 161 -13.47 -6.53 4.75
C LEU A 161 -13.98 -5.27 4.07
N SER A 162 -15.13 -5.37 3.40
CA SER A 162 -15.87 -4.20 2.93
C SER A 162 -16.54 -3.52 4.13
N ARG A 163 -16.31 -2.21 4.30
CA ARG A 163 -17.03 -1.41 5.29
C ARG A 163 -18.45 -1.16 4.77
N ARG A 164 -19.32 -2.17 4.77
CA ARG A 164 -20.76 -1.85 4.85
C ARG A 164 -20.98 -1.27 6.25
N LYS A 165 -21.26 0.04 6.32
CA LYS A 165 -21.74 0.72 7.53
C LYS A 165 -22.87 -0.14 8.11
N GLY A 166 -22.69 -0.71 9.30
CA GLY A 166 -23.77 -1.35 10.06
C GLY A 166 -23.58 -2.80 10.50
N ILE A 167 -22.61 -3.57 10.00
CA ILE A 167 -22.50 -4.98 10.42
C ILE A 167 -21.50 -5.12 11.56
N ARG A 168 -22.02 -5.36 12.76
CA ARG A 168 -21.28 -5.81 13.95
C ARG A 168 -20.46 -7.06 13.56
N VAL A 169 -19.15 -6.90 13.36
CA VAL A 169 -18.22 -8.01 13.13
C VAL A 169 -18.01 -8.74 14.45
N ILE A 170 -19.02 -9.49 14.90
CA ILE A 170 -18.98 -10.36 16.09
C ILE A 170 -19.35 -11.82 15.74
N GLN A 171 -19.77 -12.12 14.51
CA GLN A 171 -20.28 -13.46 14.14
C GLN A 171 -19.44 -14.25 13.12
N ALA A 172 -18.15 -13.95 12.97
CA ALA A 172 -17.29 -14.79 12.10
C ALA A 172 -16.70 -16.02 12.81
N ASP A 173 -16.61 -16.01 14.15
CA ASP A 173 -16.08 -17.15 14.90
C ASP A 173 -17.14 -18.20 15.26
N LYS A 174 -18.45 -17.88 15.14
CA LYS A 174 -19.54 -18.86 15.39
C LYS A 174 -19.82 -19.81 14.23
N LEU A 175 -19.43 -19.47 12.99
CA LEU A 175 -19.70 -20.33 11.82
C LEU A 175 -18.61 -21.39 11.59
N ALA A 176 -17.39 -21.17 12.07
CA ALA A 176 -16.31 -22.16 11.91
C ALA A 176 -16.39 -23.33 12.91
N THR A 177 -17.13 -23.19 14.01
CA THR A 177 -17.29 -24.27 15.00
C THR A 177 -18.41 -25.25 14.63
N VAL A 178 -19.38 -24.84 13.80
CA VAL A 178 -20.51 -25.70 13.43
C VAL A 178 -20.11 -26.74 12.37
N GLU A 179 -19.20 -26.40 11.45
CA GLU A 179 -18.76 -27.35 10.39
C GLU A 179 -17.79 -28.44 10.89
N ALA A 180 -17.19 -28.28 12.08
CA ALA A 180 -16.33 -29.31 12.67
C ALA A 180 -17.12 -30.37 13.48
N GLY A 181 -18.41 -30.14 13.76
CA GLY A 181 -19.24 -31.02 14.58
C GLY A 181 -20.17 -31.96 13.81
N GLN A 182 -20.21 -31.90 12.47
CA GLN A 182 -21.16 -32.70 11.66
C GLN A 182 -20.53 -33.83 10.84
N ILE A 183 -19.27 -34.20 11.09
CA ILE A 183 -18.59 -35.31 10.39
C ILE A 183 -18.48 -36.57 11.29
N GLN A 184 -19.18 -36.62 12.42
CA GLN A 184 -19.28 -37.83 13.24
C GLN A 184 -20.73 -38.11 13.60
N LYS A 185 -21.45 -38.75 12.67
CA LYS A 185 -22.58 -39.65 12.94
C LYS A 185 -22.70 -40.62 11.78
#